data_AF-A0A813F399-F1
#
_entry.id   AF-A0A813F399-F1
#
_cell.length_a   1.000
_cell.length_b   1.000
_cell.length_c   1.000
_cell.angle_alpha   90.00
_cell.angle_beta   90.00
_cell.angle_gamma   90.00
#
_symmetry.space_group_name_H-M   'P 1'
#
loop_
_entity.id
_entity.type
_entity.pdbx_description
1 polymer ?
#
loop_
_entity_poly.entity_id
_entity_poly.type
_entity_poly.pdbx_seq_one_letter_code
_entity_poly.pdbx_strand_id
1 'polypeptide(L)'
;VRTSPGFVGEVLIVPLQSWYHASFDEEPDVLDPSLPAIEELMTDFMACKWPEGLTPFGGGDSIARFMDRLNDSRGAPPSPLRADGTRCPVISFSHFLPRKELLPEKRSLYCPPLAKAVGSKSLGERVKQLSPDLHVFGHTHYGWCHDLDGIRYLQACLAYPRERVERPFSVYCKDSSGEEVFPPLLVFDEASHRFPVYRGFWSEYYKAHDRRPDDVTWIYREPRNRGAVTKAVKRLVCELGGCLDDASISKLLQDDQ
;
A
#
# COMPACT_ATOMS: atom_id res chain seq x y z
N VAL A 1 5.64 14.99 -18.32
CA VAL A 1 5.45 13.64 -17.74
C VAL A 1 4.73 12.77 -18.76
N ARG A 2 5.28 11.61 -19.14
CA ARG A 2 4.56 10.64 -19.99
C ARG A 2 3.55 9.90 -19.13
N THR A 3 2.31 9.85 -19.60
CA THR A 3 1.17 9.30 -18.85
C THR A 3 0.42 8.22 -19.62
N SER A 4 0.94 7.83 -20.78
CA SER A 4 0.49 6.68 -21.57
C SER A 4 1.51 5.55 -21.46
N PRO A 5 1.09 4.29 -21.68
CA PRO A 5 2.02 3.16 -21.75
C PRO A 5 3.08 3.35 -22.82
N GLY A 6 4.28 2.83 -22.58
CA GLY A 6 5.34 2.87 -23.59
C GLY A 6 6.62 2.19 -23.15
N PHE A 7 7.45 1.88 -24.13
CA PHE A 7 8.77 1.30 -23.91
C PHE A 7 9.77 2.37 -23.45
N VAL A 8 10.57 2.00 -22.45
CA VAL A 8 11.78 2.70 -22.04
C VAL A 8 12.92 1.68 -22.13
N GLY A 9 13.73 1.82 -23.18
CA GLY A 9 14.65 0.76 -23.58
C GLY A 9 13.90 -0.55 -23.82
N GLU A 10 14.27 -1.57 -23.08
CA GLU A 10 13.72 -2.92 -23.15
C GLU A 10 12.49 -3.17 -22.27
N VAL A 11 12.12 -2.21 -21.41
CA VAL A 11 11.06 -2.37 -20.40
C VAL A 11 9.78 -1.68 -20.85
N LEU A 12 8.65 -2.38 -20.71
CA LEU A 12 7.33 -1.78 -20.88
C LEU A 12 6.88 -1.11 -19.59
N ILE A 13 6.69 0.21 -19.63
CA ILE A 13 6.18 1.00 -18.51
C ILE A 13 4.70 1.32 -18.73
N VAL A 14 3.86 1.03 -17.73
CA VAL A 14 2.39 1.19 -17.79
C VAL A 14 1.90 2.04 -16.60
N PRO A 15 1.81 3.37 -16.77
CA PRO A 15 1.18 4.24 -15.78
C PRO A 15 -0.32 3.95 -15.67
N LEU A 16 -0.85 3.84 -14.44
CA LEU A 16 -2.27 3.62 -14.19
C LEU A 16 -2.86 4.75 -13.35
N GLN A 17 -3.85 5.44 -13.92
CA GLN A 17 -4.68 6.40 -13.21
C GLN A 17 -5.72 5.66 -12.37
N SER A 18 -5.90 6.13 -11.15
CA SER A 18 -6.83 5.55 -10.20
C SER A 18 -7.25 6.60 -9.18
N TRP A 19 -8.37 6.30 -8.52
CA TRP A 19 -8.81 6.96 -7.29
C TRP A 19 -9.29 5.89 -6.33
N TYR A 20 -9.27 6.18 -5.03
CA TYR A 20 -9.81 5.25 -4.04
C TYR A 20 -11.33 5.26 -4.03
N HIS A 21 -11.90 4.24 -3.39
CA HIS A 21 -13.31 4.23 -3.00
C HIS A 21 -13.49 3.33 -1.76
N ALA A 22 -14.43 3.70 -0.88
CA ALA A 22 -14.67 3.00 0.39
C ALA A 22 -14.98 1.50 0.23
N SER A 23 -15.57 1.09 -0.90
CA SER A 23 -15.85 -0.33 -1.16
C SER A 23 -14.60 -1.20 -1.32
N PHE A 24 -13.42 -0.61 -1.47
CA PHE A 24 -12.15 -1.35 -1.44
C PHE A 24 -11.86 -1.97 -0.08
N ASP A 25 -12.32 -1.32 0.98
CA ASP A 25 -12.22 -1.80 2.34
C ASP A 25 -13.39 -2.75 2.63
N GLU A 26 -13.07 -4.04 2.64
CA GLU A 26 -14.01 -5.13 2.92
C GLU A 26 -13.84 -5.71 4.33
N GLU A 27 -12.89 -5.20 5.10
CA GLU A 27 -12.64 -5.67 6.48
C GLU A 27 -13.64 -5.01 7.44
N PRO A 28 -14.06 -5.67 8.52
CA PRO A 28 -14.94 -5.08 9.52
C PRO A 28 -14.38 -3.76 10.09
N ASP A 29 -15.26 -2.84 10.47
CA ASP A 29 -14.82 -1.58 11.05
C ASP A 29 -14.38 -1.73 12.52
N VAL A 30 -13.34 -0.97 12.88
CA VAL A 30 -12.98 -0.75 14.29
C VAL A 30 -14.04 0.15 14.91
N LEU A 31 -14.76 -0.37 15.90
CA LEU A 31 -15.79 0.34 16.62
C LEU A 31 -15.19 1.01 17.86
N ASP A 32 -14.70 2.24 17.70
CA ASP A 32 -14.20 3.07 18.80
C ASP A 32 -14.81 4.48 18.68
N PRO A 33 -15.49 5.01 19.72
CA PRO A 33 -16.14 6.33 19.66
C PRO A 33 -15.19 7.51 19.41
N SER A 34 -13.88 7.34 19.63
CA SER A 34 -12.87 8.37 19.37
C SER A 34 -12.48 8.48 17.89
N LEU A 35 -12.88 7.49 17.06
CA LEU A 35 -12.56 7.48 15.64
C LEU A 35 -13.57 8.32 14.84
N PRO A 36 -13.12 9.39 14.15
CA PRO A 36 -13.99 10.16 13.28
C PRO A 36 -14.32 9.41 11.98
N ALA A 37 -15.34 9.90 11.27
CA ALA A 37 -15.70 9.40 9.95
C ALA A 37 -14.59 9.68 8.92
N ILE A 38 -14.54 8.89 7.84
CA ILE A 38 -13.50 9.05 6.81
C ILE A 38 -13.61 10.40 6.10
N GLU A 39 -14.82 10.92 5.93
CA GLU A 39 -15.13 12.21 5.31
C GLU A 39 -14.56 13.39 6.11
N GLU A 40 -14.40 13.24 7.42
CA GLU A 40 -13.82 14.25 8.31
C GLU A 40 -12.29 14.17 8.35
N LEU A 41 -11.73 12.97 8.13
CA LEU A 41 -10.29 12.71 8.17
C LEU A 41 -9.58 13.00 6.85
N MET A 42 -10.17 12.59 5.74
CA MET A 42 -9.51 12.60 4.45
C MET A 42 -9.74 13.94 3.77
N THR A 43 -8.70 14.76 3.72
CA THR A 43 -8.72 16.13 3.19
C THR A 43 -9.32 16.24 1.79
N ASP A 44 -9.20 15.18 0.97
CA ASP A 44 -9.74 15.13 -0.38
C ASP A 44 -11.26 15.39 -0.45
N PHE A 45 -12.04 14.99 0.56
CA PHE A 45 -13.49 15.26 0.60
C PHE A 45 -13.80 16.76 0.67
N MET A 46 -12.85 17.57 1.16
CA MET A 46 -12.98 19.02 1.26
C MET A 46 -12.22 19.75 0.16
N ALA A 47 -11.06 19.23 -0.26
CA ALA A 47 -10.13 19.92 -1.15
C ALA A 47 -10.31 19.57 -2.64
N CYS A 48 -10.73 18.35 -2.96
CA CYS A 48 -10.92 17.93 -4.35
C CYS A 48 -12.25 18.44 -4.90
N LYS A 49 -12.23 18.91 -6.15
CA LYS A 49 -13.43 19.32 -6.89
C LYS A 49 -13.61 18.39 -8.08
N TRP A 50 -14.82 17.90 -8.24
CA TRP A 50 -15.15 16.93 -9.28
C TRP A 50 -16.10 17.53 -10.32
N PRO A 51 -15.99 17.14 -11.60
CA PRO A 51 -16.97 17.45 -12.62
C PRO A 51 -18.39 17.01 -12.23
N GLU A 52 -19.38 17.62 -12.88
CA GLU A 52 -20.79 17.25 -12.70
C GLU A 52 -21.02 15.74 -12.89
N GLY A 53 -21.84 15.14 -12.02
CA GLY A 53 -22.13 13.71 -12.02
C GLY A 53 -21.09 12.83 -11.32
N LEU A 54 -19.97 13.39 -10.84
CA LEU A 54 -18.98 12.69 -10.03
C LEU A 54 -19.03 13.20 -8.59
N THR A 55 -19.20 12.30 -7.63
CA THR A 55 -19.29 12.65 -6.20
C THR A 55 -18.48 11.67 -5.34
N PRO A 56 -17.78 12.14 -4.30
CA PRO A 56 -17.17 11.26 -3.29
C PRO A 56 -18.19 10.86 -2.20
N PHE A 57 -19.38 11.45 -2.19
CA PHE A 57 -20.41 11.23 -1.17
C PHE A 57 -21.48 10.22 -1.61
N GLY A 58 -22.24 9.71 -0.64
CA GLY A 58 -23.39 8.83 -0.90
C GLY A 58 -23.02 7.40 -1.30
N GLY A 59 -21.76 6.99 -1.06
CA GLY A 59 -21.29 5.64 -1.34
C GLY A 59 -21.11 5.30 -2.82
N GLY A 60 -21.13 6.32 -3.70
CA GLY A 60 -20.93 6.15 -5.13
C GLY A 60 -19.44 5.95 -5.49
N ASP A 61 -19.16 4.99 -6.37
CA ASP A 61 -17.81 4.72 -6.90
C ASP A 61 -17.50 5.49 -8.20
N SER A 62 -18.30 6.52 -8.51
CA SER A 62 -18.27 7.24 -9.79
C SER A 62 -16.88 7.81 -10.12
N ILE A 63 -16.17 8.32 -9.11
CA ILE A 63 -14.83 8.91 -9.28
C ILE A 63 -13.80 7.83 -9.60
N ALA A 64 -13.80 6.73 -8.83
CA ALA A 64 -12.88 5.61 -9.07
C ALA A 64 -13.08 5.01 -10.47
N ARG A 65 -14.34 4.82 -10.89
CA ARG A 65 -14.66 4.36 -12.25
C ARG A 65 -14.28 5.37 -13.32
N PHE A 66 -14.49 6.66 -13.09
CA PHE A 66 -14.09 7.71 -14.03
C PHE A 66 -12.58 7.70 -14.24
N MET A 67 -11.80 7.69 -13.16
CA MET A 67 -10.34 7.66 -13.20
C MET A 67 -9.82 6.37 -13.84
N ASP A 68 -10.48 5.24 -13.61
CA ASP A 68 -10.15 3.99 -14.28
C ASP A 68 -10.34 4.06 -15.81
N ARG A 69 -11.46 4.63 -16.27
CA ARG A 69 -11.73 4.82 -17.72
C ARG A 69 -10.74 5.76 -18.41
N LEU A 70 -10.09 6.67 -17.68
CA LEU A 70 -9.05 7.51 -18.27
C LEU A 70 -7.83 6.70 -18.74
N ASN A 71 -7.64 5.47 -18.26
CA ASN A 71 -6.58 4.60 -18.77
C ASN A 71 -6.86 4.14 -20.20
N ASP A 72 -8.14 3.97 -20.58
CA ASP A 72 -8.51 3.48 -21.90
C ASP A 72 -8.28 4.54 -22.99
N SER A 73 -8.50 5.82 -22.65
CA SER A 73 -8.25 6.94 -23.57
C SER A 73 -6.76 7.27 -23.76
N ARG A 74 -5.89 6.74 -22.88
CA ARG A 74 -4.43 6.91 -22.95
C ARG A 74 -3.72 5.85 -23.80
N GLY A 75 -4.50 4.95 -24.40
CA GLY A 75 -4.04 3.87 -25.27
C GLY A 75 -3.84 2.57 -24.50
N ALA A 76 -4.25 1.46 -25.12
CA ALA A 76 -3.99 0.14 -24.58
C ALA A 76 -2.48 -0.11 -24.49
N PRO A 77 -2.01 -0.81 -23.43
CA PRO A 77 -0.60 -1.17 -23.35
C PRO A 77 -0.24 -2.06 -24.55
N PRO A 78 0.89 -1.83 -25.22
CA PRO A 78 1.37 -2.72 -26.27
C PRO A 78 1.62 -4.12 -25.71
N SER A 79 1.57 -5.12 -26.59
CA SER A 79 1.91 -6.49 -26.20
C SER A 79 3.32 -6.53 -25.60
N PRO A 80 3.51 -7.18 -24.43
CA PRO A 80 4.84 -7.37 -23.87
C PRO A 80 5.63 -8.47 -24.61
N LEU A 81 5.00 -9.22 -25.52
CA LEU A 81 5.68 -10.22 -26.34
C LEU A 81 6.41 -9.55 -27.51
N ARG A 82 7.70 -9.84 -27.62
CA ARG A 82 8.56 -9.41 -28.72
C ARG A 82 8.44 -10.37 -29.91
N ALA A 83 8.95 -9.93 -31.06
CA ALA A 83 8.89 -10.69 -32.30
C ALA A 83 9.66 -12.04 -32.24
N ASP A 84 10.66 -12.14 -31.37
CA ASP A 84 11.43 -13.37 -31.12
C ASP A 84 10.75 -14.34 -30.14
N GLY A 85 9.53 -14.01 -29.68
CA GLY A 85 8.76 -14.81 -28.73
C GLY A 85 9.12 -14.58 -27.26
N THR A 86 10.10 -13.73 -26.96
CA THR A 86 10.44 -13.38 -25.57
C THR A 86 9.47 -12.35 -25.00
N ARG A 87 9.23 -12.38 -23.68
CA ARG A 87 8.42 -11.37 -22.99
C ARG A 87 9.32 -10.31 -22.37
N CYS A 88 9.07 -9.05 -22.66
CA CYS A 88 9.77 -7.95 -22.03
C CYS A 88 9.33 -7.78 -20.55
N PRO A 89 10.19 -7.20 -19.70
CA PRO A 89 9.77 -6.82 -18.35
C PRO A 89 8.67 -5.75 -18.40
N VAL A 90 7.61 -5.95 -17.61
CA VAL A 90 6.47 -5.04 -17.50
C VAL A 90 6.43 -4.44 -16.10
N ILE A 91 6.56 -3.11 -16.04
CA ILE A 91 6.40 -2.35 -14.81
C ILE A 91 5.15 -1.49 -14.94
N SER A 92 4.24 -1.64 -14.00
CA SER A 92 3.11 -0.71 -13.87
C SER A 92 3.23 0.08 -12.58
N PHE A 93 2.54 1.21 -12.51
CA PHE A 93 2.48 1.96 -11.28
C PHE A 93 1.18 2.74 -11.12
N SER A 94 0.77 2.92 -9.88
CA SER A 94 -0.38 3.73 -9.50
C SER A 94 -0.08 4.46 -8.19
N HIS A 95 -0.88 5.46 -7.83
CA HIS A 95 -0.71 6.11 -6.53
C HIS A 95 -1.31 5.27 -5.39
N PHE A 96 -2.51 4.72 -5.63
CA PHE A 96 -3.31 3.98 -4.66
C PHE A 96 -2.98 2.48 -4.64
N LEU A 97 -3.48 1.76 -3.65
CA LEU A 97 -3.24 0.33 -3.49
C LEU A 97 -4.13 -0.46 -4.47
N PRO A 98 -3.55 -1.39 -5.24
CA PRO A 98 -4.34 -2.29 -6.09
C PRO A 98 -4.94 -3.46 -5.30
N ARG A 99 -4.44 -3.74 -4.09
CA ARG A 99 -4.77 -4.93 -3.29
C ARG A 99 -4.88 -4.57 -1.81
N LYS A 100 -5.87 -5.12 -1.12
CA LYS A 100 -6.07 -4.87 0.33
C LYS A 100 -4.98 -5.54 1.17
N GLU A 101 -4.39 -6.62 0.66
CA GLU A 101 -3.30 -7.35 1.31
C GLU A 101 -2.04 -6.50 1.49
N LEU A 102 -1.93 -5.40 0.74
CA LEU A 102 -0.84 -4.41 0.79
C LEU A 102 -1.10 -3.29 1.82
N LEU A 103 -2.15 -3.41 2.62
CA LEU A 103 -2.44 -2.57 3.77
C LEU A 103 -2.30 -3.42 5.04
N PRO A 104 -1.61 -2.96 6.10
CA PRO A 104 -1.69 -3.62 7.41
C PRO A 104 -3.13 -3.65 7.92
N GLU A 105 -3.50 -4.68 8.65
CA GLU A 105 -4.86 -4.83 9.16
C GLU A 105 -5.25 -3.67 10.07
N LYS A 106 -6.53 -3.29 10.05
CA LYS A 106 -7.07 -2.12 10.75
C LYS A 106 -6.63 -2.01 12.21
N ARG A 107 -6.57 -3.12 12.96
CA ARG A 107 -6.11 -3.14 14.36
C ARG A 107 -4.72 -2.53 14.57
N SER A 108 -3.86 -2.55 13.54
CA SER A 108 -2.47 -2.11 13.55
C SER A 108 -2.25 -0.73 12.95
N LEU A 109 -3.29 -0.08 12.42
CA LEU A 109 -3.21 1.26 11.84
C LEU A 109 -3.35 2.33 12.92
N TYR A 110 -2.64 3.46 12.77
CA TYR A 110 -2.85 4.63 13.65
C TYR A 110 -4.24 5.26 13.49
N CYS A 111 -4.87 5.10 12.32
CA CYS A 111 -6.20 5.61 12.04
C CYS A 111 -6.92 4.59 11.13
N PRO A 112 -7.63 3.61 11.72
CA PRO A 112 -8.31 2.55 10.98
C PRO A 112 -9.29 3.03 9.89
N PRO A 113 -10.09 4.11 10.09
CA PRO A 113 -11.03 4.57 9.06
C PRO A 113 -10.37 4.94 7.73
N LEU A 114 -9.08 5.31 7.71
CA LEU A 114 -8.35 5.63 6.48
C LEU A 114 -8.25 4.45 5.51
N ALA A 115 -8.46 3.21 5.96
CA ALA A 115 -8.51 2.03 5.09
C ALA A 115 -9.52 2.18 3.94
N LYS A 116 -10.60 2.95 4.15
CA LYS A 116 -11.63 3.26 3.14
C LYS A 116 -11.12 4.19 2.02
N ALA A 117 -9.97 4.82 2.19
CA ALA A 117 -9.44 5.80 1.26
C ALA A 117 -8.10 5.38 0.64
N VAL A 118 -7.77 4.08 0.56
CA VAL A 118 -6.44 3.65 0.10
C VAL A 118 -6.36 3.04 -1.30
N GLY A 119 -7.48 2.59 -1.87
CA GLY A 119 -7.50 1.78 -3.08
C GLY A 119 -8.89 1.69 -3.71
N SER A 120 -9.00 1.00 -4.84
CA SER A 120 -10.28 0.73 -5.51
C SER A 120 -10.29 -0.62 -6.21
N LYS A 121 -11.49 -1.21 -6.32
CA LYS A 121 -11.69 -2.50 -6.99
C LYS A 121 -11.29 -2.47 -8.45
N SER A 122 -11.63 -1.41 -9.17
CA SER A 122 -11.29 -1.24 -10.59
C SER A 122 -9.78 -1.21 -10.83
N LEU A 123 -9.01 -0.55 -9.96
CA LEU A 123 -7.54 -0.58 -10.02
C LEU A 123 -7.01 -2.00 -9.83
N GLY A 124 -7.52 -2.71 -8.82
CA GLY A 124 -7.12 -4.10 -8.55
C GLY A 124 -7.39 -5.04 -9.71
N GLU A 125 -8.57 -4.94 -10.33
CA GLU A 125 -8.95 -5.69 -11.53
C GLU A 125 -8.01 -5.38 -12.70
N ARG A 126 -7.69 -4.10 -12.93
CA ARG A 126 -6.81 -3.68 -14.02
C ARG A 126 -5.37 -4.18 -13.83
N VAL A 127 -4.83 -4.10 -12.60
CA VAL A 127 -3.50 -4.65 -12.29
C VAL A 127 -3.47 -6.16 -12.44
N LYS A 128 -4.53 -6.86 -11.99
CA LYS A 128 -4.66 -8.31 -12.15
C LYS A 128 -4.71 -8.71 -13.64
N GLN A 129 -5.47 -7.99 -14.45
CA GLN A 129 -5.54 -8.24 -15.91
C GLN A 129 -4.21 -7.95 -16.61
N LEU A 130 -3.52 -6.87 -16.23
CA LEU A 130 -2.23 -6.51 -16.80
C LEU A 130 -1.14 -7.53 -16.45
N SER A 131 -1.21 -8.14 -15.26
CA SER A 131 -0.23 -9.09 -14.73
C SER A 131 1.23 -8.63 -14.92
N PRO A 132 1.57 -7.43 -14.42
CA PRO A 132 2.93 -6.89 -14.53
C PRO A 132 3.93 -7.73 -13.72
N ASP A 133 5.21 -7.68 -14.06
CA ASP A 133 6.24 -8.30 -13.23
C ASP A 133 6.44 -7.52 -11.92
N LEU A 134 6.27 -6.19 -11.99
CA LEU A 134 6.33 -5.28 -10.86
C LEU A 134 5.20 -4.24 -10.93
N HIS A 135 4.44 -4.08 -9.85
CA HIS A 135 3.55 -2.94 -9.64
C HIS A 135 4.09 -2.04 -8.52
N VAL A 136 4.47 -0.81 -8.87
CA VAL A 136 4.90 0.20 -7.91
C VAL A 136 3.69 1.01 -7.45
N PHE A 137 3.51 1.17 -6.14
CA PHE A 137 2.39 1.92 -5.56
C PHE A 137 2.83 2.84 -4.42
N GLY A 138 1.90 3.63 -3.88
CA GLY A 138 2.19 4.63 -2.85
C GLY A 138 1.02 4.87 -1.90
N HIS A 139 0.85 6.13 -1.50
CA HIS A 139 -0.26 6.62 -0.66
C HIS A 139 -0.18 6.25 0.83
N THR A 140 0.03 4.99 1.19
CA THR A 140 -0.12 4.54 2.61
C THR A 140 1.11 4.72 3.50
N HIS A 141 2.22 5.19 2.95
CA HIS A 141 3.47 5.47 3.69
C HIS A 141 4.02 4.27 4.48
N TYR A 142 3.89 3.06 3.94
CA TYR A 142 4.52 1.84 4.47
C TYR A 142 5.55 1.29 3.50
N GLY A 143 6.70 0.80 3.98
CA GLY A 143 7.63 0.06 3.13
C GLY A 143 7.03 -1.29 2.77
N TRP A 144 6.80 -1.56 1.48
CA TRP A 144 6.33 -2.87 1.01
C TRP A 144 7.23 -3.43 -0.08
N CYS A 145 7.57 -4.70 0.03
CA CYS A 145 8.06 -5.50 -1.08
C CYS A 145 7.54 -6.93 -0.90
N HIS A 146 6.47 -7.27 -1.63
CA HIS A 146 5.72 -8.49 -1.41
C HIS A 146 5.21 -9.05 -2.74
N ASP A 147 5.36 -10.35 -2.95
CA ASP A 147 4.89 -11.04 -4.14
C ASP A 147 3.52 -11.65 -3.85
N LEU A 148 2.53 -11.35 -4.68
CA LEU A 148 1.19 -11.91 -4.57
C LEU A 148 0.67 -12.29 -5.96
N ASP A 149 0.18 -13.53 -6.09
CA ASP A 149 -0.37 -14.07 -7.35
C ASP A 149 0.56 -13.87 -8.56
N GLY A 150 1.87 -14.01 -8.35
CA GLY A 150 2.88 -13.87 -9.40
C GLY A 150 3.26 -12.43 -9.76
N ILE A 151 2.68 -11.42 -9.09
CA ILE A 151 3.01 -10.01 -9.27
C ILE A 151 3.83 -9.53 -8.07
N ARG A 152 4.98 -8.89 -8.30
CA ARG A 152 5.70 -8.19 -7.23
C ARG A 152 5.09 -6.82 -7.00
N TYR A 153 4.84 -6.47 -5.74
CA TYR A 153 4.38 -5.15 -5.34
C TYR A 153 5.46 -4.44 -4.55
N LEU A 154 5.77 -3.20 -4.93
CA LEU A 154 6.77 -2.37 -4.26
C LEU A 154 6.18 -1.02 -3.88
N GLN A 155 6.31 -0.65 -2.61
CA GLN A 155 6.01 0.70 -2.12
C GLN A 155 7.23 1.26 -1.41
N ALA A 156 7.71 2.39 -1.92
CA ALA A 156 8.85 3.13 -1.38
C ALA A 156 8.50 4.62 -1.29
N CYS A 157 7.59 4.95 -0.38
CA CYS A 157 7.14 6.33 -0.16
C CYS A 157 8.21 7.16 0.58
N LEU A 158 8.28 8.46 0.27
CA LEU A 158 9.12 9.38 1.04
C LEU A 158 8.59 9.57 2.48
N ALA A 159 7.26 9.55 2.65
CA ALA A 159 6.55 9.81 3.90
C ALA A 159 6.81 11.21 4.51
N TYR A 160 6.08 11.57 5.56
CA TYR A 160 6.30 12.83 6.26
C TYR A 160 7.59 12.79 7.10
N PRO A 161 8.28 13.93 7.31
CA PRO A 161 9.49 13.98 8.15
C PRO A 161 9.30 13.33 9.53
N ARG A 162 8.14 13.55 10.16
CA ARG A 162 7.81 12.97 11.47
C ARG A 162 7.71 11.45 11.43
N GLU A 163 7.10 10.88 10.39
CA GLU A 163 6.96 9.43 10.24
C GLU A 163 8.30 8.72 10.04
N ARG A 164 9.21 9.38 9.32
CA ARG A 164 10.58 8.90 9.11
C ARG A 164 11.39 8.83 10.42
N VAL A 165 11.04 9.63 11.42
CA VAL A 165 11.66 9.61 12.75
C VAL A 165 10.95 8.65 13.69
N GLU A 166 9.62 8.69 13.73
CA GLU A 166 8.83 7.92 14.72
C GLU A 166 8.69 6.44 14.36
N ARG A 167 8.70 6.09 13.07
CA ARG A 167 8.47 4.71 12.60
C ARG A 167 9.33 4.31 11.39
N PRO A 168 10.65 4.62 11.35
CA PRO A 168 11.53 4.32 10.23
C PRO A 168 11.46 2.85 9.82
N PHE A 169 11.40 1.95 10.81
CA PHE A 169 11.29 0.51 10.63
C PHE A 169 10.11 0.07 9.76
N SER A 170 9.04 0.86 9.69
CA SER A 170 7.82 0.55 8.91
C SER A 170 7.69 1.35 7.62
N VAL A 171 8.47 2.43 7.47
CA VAL A 171 8.43 3.34 6.31
C VAL A 171 9.39 2.87 5.23
N TYR A 172 10.59 2.46 5.63
CA TYR A 172 11.65 2.09 4.71
C TYR A 172 11.64 0.60 4.40
N CYS A 173 12.16 0.27 3.22
CA CYS A 173 12.50 -1.09 2.89
C CYS A 173 13.97 -1.36 3.23
N LYS A 174 14.33 -2.62 3.33
CA LYS A 174 15.71 -3.09 3.42
C LYS A 174 16.15 -3.75 2.12
N ASP A 175 17.41 -3.61 1.74
CA ASP A 175 17.97 -4.31 0.58
C ASP A 175 18.40 -5.75 0.93
N SER A 176 19.09 -6.41 0.01
CA SER A 176 19.58 -7.79 0.19
C SER A 176 20.67 -7.93 1.27
N SER A 177 21.36 -6.85 1.63
CA SER A 177 22.33 -6.82 2.73
C SER A 177 21.65 -6.64 4.09
N GLY A 178 20.38 -6.23 4.11
CA GLY A 178 19.60 -5.96 5.31
C GLY A 178 19.66 -4.49 5.76
N GLU A 179 20.35 -3.64 5.01
CA GLU A 179 20.45 -2.20 5.27
C GLU A 179 19.19 -1.47 4.81
N GLU A 180 18.77 -0.45 5.57
CA GLU A 180 17.64 0.40 5.21
C GLU A 180 17.98 1.23 3.97
N VAL A 181 17.10 1.20 2.98
CA VAL A 181 17.22 1.96 1.74
C VAL A 181 16.17 3.05 1.63
N PHE A 182 16.62 4.23 1.26
CA PHE A 182 15.79 5.43 1.16
C PHE A 182 15.40 5.68 -0.31
N PRO A 183 14.16 6.14 -0.59
CA PRO A 183 13.77 6.46 -1.95
C PRO A 183 14.59 7.64 -2.53
N PRO A 184 14.78 7.70 -3.86
CA PRO A 184 14.23 6.78 -4.86
C PRO A 184 14.95 5.42 -4.88
N LEU A 185 14.18 4.33 -4.96
CA LEU A 185 14.72 2.97 -5.09
C LEU A 185 14.93 2.59 -6.56
N LEU A 186 15.95 1.77 -6.81
CA LEU A 186 16.16 1.14 -8.11
C LEU A 186 15.07 0.07 -8.34
N VAL A 187 14.25 0.25 -9.36
CA VAL A 187 13.16 -0.71 -9.67
C VAL A 187 13.56 -1.77 -10.68
N PHE A 188 14.45 -1.44 -11.60
CA PHE A 188 14.94 -2.35 -12.63
C PHE A 188 16.37 -1.98 -13.00
N ASP A 189 17.25 -2.99 -13.03
CA ASP A 189 18.63 -2.85 -13.45
C ASP A 189 18.79 -3.42 -14.87
N GLU A 190 19.10 -2.56 -15.83
CA GLU A 190 19.32 -2.94 -17.23
C GLU A 190 20.56 -3.81 -17.40
N ALA A 191 21.63 -3.56 -16.63
CA ALA A 191 22.90 -4.27 -16.78
C ALA A 191 22.78 -5.74 -16.37
N SER A 192 22.06 -6.01 -15.28
CA SER A 192 21.77 -7.38 -14.84
C SER A 192 20.45 -7.93 -15.38
N HIS A 193 19.64 -7.08 -16.03
CA HIS A 193 18.30 -7.38 -16.52
C HIS A 193 17.38 -7.98 -15.44
N ARG A 194 17.42 -7.40 -14.22
CA ARG A 194 16.72 -7.91 -13.03
C ARG A 194 16.00 -6.81 -12.24
N PHE A 195 14.95 -7.23 -11.55
CA PHE A 195 14.31 -6.45 -10.49
C PHE A 195 15.09 -6.62 -9.18
N PRO A 196 15.62 -5.54 -8.56
CA PRO A 196 16.14 -5.60 -7.21
C PRO A 196 15.09 -6.14 -6.23
N VAL A 197 15.56 -6.82 -5.18
CA VAL A 197 14.70 -7.38 -4.15
C VAL A 197 14.87 -6.55 -2.89
N TYR A 198 13.74 -6.12 -2.34
CA TYR A 198 13.67 -5.38 -1.09
C TYR A 198 12.83 -6.15 -0.07
N ARG A 199 12.85 -5.70 1.18
CA ARG A 199 12.03 -6.26 2.26
C ARG A 199 11.38 -5.13 3.04
N GLY A 200 10.05 -5.11 3.07
CA GLY A 200 9.28 -4.22 3.93
C GLY A 200 8.95 -4.89 5.27
N PHE A 201 8.86 -4.14 6.37
CA PHE A 201 8.52 -4.69 7.68
C PHE A 201 7.21 -5.47 7.67
N TRP A 202 6.14 -4.88 7.12
CA TRP A 202 4.85 -5.56 7.01
C TRP A 202 4.87 -6.70 6.00
N SER A 203 5.68 -6.59 4.96
CA SER A 203 5.86 -7.67 3.99
C SER A 203 6.48 -8.92 4.60
N GLU A 204 7.49 -8.76 5.47
CA GLU A 204 8.09 -9.89 6.19
C GLU A 204 7.17 -10.41 7.30
N TYR A 205 6.46 -9.52 8.00
CA TYR A 205 5.47 -9.92 9.00
C TYR A 205 4.40 -10.84 8.41
N TYR A 206 3.78 -10.46 7.29
CA TYR A 206 2.73 -11.24 6.63
C TYR A 206 3.24 -12.44 5.82
N LYS A 207 4.55 -12.60 5.62
CA LYS A 207 5.13 -13.88 5.15
C LYS A 207 5.18 -14.92 6.27
N ALA A 208 5.30 -14.49 7.52
CA ALA A 208 5.43 -15.36 8.68
C ALA A 208 4.11 -15.55 9.45
N HIS A 209 3.11 -14.69 9.22
CA HIS A 209 1.86 -14.69 9.97
C HIS A 209 0.67 -14.51 9.03
N ASP A 210 -0.36 -15.32 9.24
CA ASP A 210 -1.64 -15.15 8.54
C ASP A 210 -2.32 -13.84 8.95
N ARG A 211 -3.02 -13.24 7.98
CA ARG A 211 -3.94 -12.13 8.27
C ARG A 211 -5.12 -12.66 9.10
N ARG A 212 -5.59 -11.84 10.03
CA ARG A 212 -6.79 -11.97 10.87
C ARG A 212 -7.63 -10.68 10.76
N PRO A 213 -8.19 -10.37 9.57
CA PRO A 213 -8.86 -9.09 9.28
C PRO A 213 -10.09 -8.83 10.15
N ASP A 214 -10.71 -9.89 10.69
CA ASP A 214 -11.87 -9.79 11.58
C ASP A 214 -11.50 -9.38 13.02
N ASP A 215 -10.23 -9.40 13.39
CA ASP A 215 -9.79 -8.87 14.67
C ASP A 215 -9.70 -7.34 14.60
N VAL A 216 -10.77 -6.71 15.08
CA VAL A 216 -10.92 -5.26 15.18
C VAL A 216 -10.46 -4.70 16.53
N THR A 217 -9.70 -5.46 17.33
CA THR A 217 -9.19 -5.01 18.62
C THR A 217 -8.05 -4.02 18.42
N TRP A 218 -8.38 -2.75 18.28
CA TRP A 218 -7.44 -1.70 17.90
C TRP A 218 -6.38 -1.43 18.96
N ILE A 219 -5.12 -1.66 18.61
CA ILE A 219 -4.01 -1.65 19.59
C ILE A 219 -3.60 -0.24 20.04
N TYR A 220 -4.03 0.80 19.30
CA TYR A 220 -3.76 2.21 19.58
C TYR A 220 -4.91 2.94 20.27
N ARG A 221 -5.96 2.22 20.69
CA ARG A 221 -7.09 2.79 21.43
C ARG A 221 -6.65 3.45 22.75
N GLU A 222 -7.42 4.43 23.20
CA GLU A 222 -7.22 5.04 24.51
C GLU A 222 -7.38 3.99 25.64
N PRO A 223 -6.63 4.13 26.75
CA PRO A 223 -5.73 5.23 27.12
C PRO A 223 -4.26 5.01 26.70
N ARG A 224 -3.98 4.17 25.69
CA ARG A 224 -2.59 3.82 25.36
C ARG A 224 -1.83 4.98 24.71
N ASN A 225 -0.56 5.16 25.11
CA ASN A 225 0.32 6.09 24.43
C ASN A 225 0.79 5.51 23.08
N ARG A 226 0.53 6.22 21.98
CA ARG A 226 0.89 5.79 20.62
C ARG A 226 2.38 5.43 20.49
N GLY A 227 3.28 6.25 21.03
CA GLY A 227 4.72 6.02 20.94
C GLY A 227 5.15 4.75 21.69
N ALA A 228 4.54 4.47 22.85
CA ALA A 228 4.78 3.24 23.60
C ALA A 228 4.29 2.00 22.82
N VAL A 229 3.09 2.08 22.23
CA VAL A 229 2.56 1.00 21.37
C VAL A 229 3.47 0.76 20.16
N THR A 230 3.93 1.81 19.48
CA THR A 230 4.85 1.67 18.32
C THR A 230 6.17 0.99 18.71
N LYS A 231 6.73 1.31 19.89
CA LYS A 231 7.91 0.62 20.42
C LYS A 231 7.62 -0.85 20.72
N ALA A 232 6.48 -1.14 21.37
CA ALA A 232 6.05 -2.50 21.66
C ALA A 232 5.84 -3.33 20.38
N VAL A 233 5.24 -2.76 19.33
CA VAL A 233 5.08 -3.40 18.02
C VAL A 233 6.44 -3.77 17.44
N LYS A 234 7.39 -2.83 17.42
CA LYS A 234 8.75 -3.08 16.91
C LYS A 234 9.43 -4.20 17.71
N ARG A 235 9.41 -4.14 19.04
CA ARG A 235 10.00 -5.16 19.91
C ARG A 235 9.36 -6.53 19.69
N LEU A 236 8.03 -6.59 19.67
CA LEU A 236 7.27 -7.82 19.47
C LEU A 236 7.62 -8.50 18.14
N VAL A 237 7.60 -7.74 17.04
CA VAL A 237 7.78 -8.30 15.70
C VAL A 237 9.25 -8.52 15.36
N CYS A 238 10.13 -7.56 15.65
CA CYS A 238 11.54 -7.64 15.24
C CYS A 238 12.42 -8.43 16.20
N GLU A 239 12.14 -8.40 17.50
CA GLU A 239 13.02 -8.99 18.51
C GLU A 239 12.47 -10.31 19.05
N LEU A 240 11.16 -10.39 19.25
CA LEU A 240 10.50 -11.57 19.84
C LEU A 240 9.88 -12.51 18.80
N GLY A 241 9.69 -12.06 17.55
CA GLY A 241 9.02 -12.83 16.50
C GLY A 241 7.57 -13.17 16.83
N GLY A 242 6.90 -12.33 17.62
CA GLY A 242 5.54 -12.58 18.11
C GLY A 242 4.46 -12.10 17.14
N CYS A 243 3.27 -12.68 17.31
CA CYS A 243 2.08 -12.28 16.56
C CYS A 243 1.50 -10.97 17.11
N LEU A 244 1.11 -10.05 16.23
CA LEU A 244 0.56 -8.77 16.63
C LEU A 244 -0.91 -8.91 17.04
N ASP A 245 -1.16 -8.94 18.36
CA ASP A 245 -2.48 -8.87 18.98
C ASP A 245 -2.48 -8.00 20.24
N ASP A 246 -3.68 -7.74 20.74
CA ASP A 246 -3.90 -6.88 21.88
C ASP A 246 -3.26 -7.37 23.18
N ALA A 247 -3.31 -8.69 23.41
CA ALA A 247 -2.77 -9.30 24.63
C ALA A 247 -1.24 -9.16 24.68
N SER A 248 -0.57 -9.43 23.55
CA SER A 248 0.88 -9.30 23.42
C SER A 248 1.34 -7.87 23.60
N ILE A 249 0.64 -6.89 23.01
CA ILE A 249 0.93 -5.47 23.20
C ILE A 249 0.67 -5.05 24.66
N SER A 250 -0.43 -5.48 25.27
CA SER A 250 -0.74 -5.15 26.67
C SER A 250 0.35 -5.61 27.62
N LYS A 251 0.86 -6.83 27.43
CA LYS A 251 1.93 -7.40 28.24
C LYS A 251 3.21 -6.55 28.16
N LEU A 252 3.63 -6.21 26.95
CA LEU A 252 4.83 -5.38 26.74
C LEU A 252 4.68 -3.97 27.34
N LEU A 253 3.48 -3.39 27.30
CA LEU A 253 3.23 -2.09 27.91
C LEU A 253 3.24 -2.11 29.44
N GLN A 254 2.95 -3.26 30.06
CA GLN A 254 3.04 -3.44 31.52
C GLN A 254 4.48 -3.67 31.97
N ASP A 255 5.27 -4.41 31.19
CA ASP A 255 6.68 -4.69 31.50
C ASP A 255 7.58 -3.42 31.41
N ASP A 256 7.12 -2.39 30.69
CA ASP A 256 7.83 -1.11 30.50
C ASP A 256 7.37 0.01 31.48
N GLN A 257 6.44 -0.27 32.41
CA GLN A 257 6.00 0.64 33.49
C GLN A 257 6.76 0.41 34.80
#